data_AF-A0A671UEW2-F1
#
_entry.id   AF-A0A671UEW2-F1
#
_cell.length_a   1.000
_cell.length_b   1.000
_cell.length_c   1.000
_cell.angle_alpha   90.00
_cell.angle_beta   90.00
_cell.angle_gamma   90.00
#
_symmetry.space_group_name_H-M   'P 1'
#
loop_
_entity.id
_entity.type
_entity.pdbx_description
1 polymer ?
#
loop_
_entity_poly.entity_id
_entity_poly.type
_entity_poly.pdbx_seq_one_letter_code
_entity_poly.pdbx_strand_id
1 'polypeptide(L)'
;MTAVLTTRSTPLILAGMAVERYISICFPLHYSQMCTVPRTLLLICVILILTATPPISDLLITIVNEPLSFFHTTIFCDHPLLFRQRSIYYKNCVFDGVYLSCVALTLLYTYCRIMLTAQAASTGLASVNRARNTVMLHGVQLLLCMLAFVVPSLQAALISLFPRFSLEIRYIFFLVVYIIPRFMSPVIYGFRDEQFRKYWTRYLACRSQRIIRVRPVLLKGNLSSN
;
A
#
# COMPACT_ATOMS: atom_id res chain seq x y z
N MET A 1 -17.58 2.75 6.48
CA MET A 1 -17.03 4.10 6.24
C MET A 1 -15.53 4.21 6.54
N THR A 2 -15.07 3.80 7.72
CA THR A 2 -13.64 3.82 8.12
C THR A 2 -12.72 3.05 7.16
N ALA A 3 -13.14 1.87 6.68
CA ALA A 3 -12.37 1.10 5.70
C ALA A 3 -12.20 1.83 4.36
N VAL A 4 -13.20 2.59 3.90
CA VAL A 4 -13.14 3.37 2.65
C VAL A 4 -12.20 4.56 2.81
N LEU A 5 -12.36 5.30 3.92
CA LEU A 5 -11.52 6.44 4.25
C LEU A 5 -10.03 6.05 4.31
N THR A 6 -9.71 5.00 5.06
CA THR A 6 -8.33 4.50 5.21
C THR A 6 -7.73 3.99 3.90
N THR A 7 -8.53 3.34 3.06
CA THR A 7 -8.06 2.86 1.75
C THR A 7 -7.75 4.03 0.81
N ARG A 8 -8.55 5.11 0.84
CA ARG A 8 -8.31 6.31 0.02
C ARG A 8 -7.18 7.20 0.55
N SER A 9 -6.98 7.29 1.87
CA SER A 9 -5.93 8.13 2.47
C SER A 9 -4.53 7.53 2.36
N THR A 10 -4.42 6.21 2.42
CA THR A 10 -3.14 5.47 2.31
C THR A 10 -2.28 5.91 1.11
N PRO A 11 -2.76 5.90 -0.15
CA PRO A 11 -1.95 6.27 -1.30
C PRO A 11 -1.51 7.74 -1.30
N LEU A 12 -2.34 8.66 -0.78
CA LEU A 12 -1.98 10.07 -0.64
C LEU A 12 -0.89 10.30 0.42
N ILE A 13 -0.96 9.57 1.54
CA ILE A 13 0.09 9.60 2.57
C ILE A 13 1.40 9.04 2.01
N LEU A 14 1.35 7.92 1.27
CA LEU A 14 2.51 7.35 0.57
C LEU A 14 3.14 8.33 -0.43
N ALA A 15 2.31 9.07 -1.18
CA ALA A 15 2.78 10.12 -2.07
C ALA A 15 3.51 11.24 -1.30
N GLY A 16 2.95 11.69 -0.18
CA GLY A 16 3.60 12.66 0.71
C GLY A 16 4.97 12.18 1.22
N MET A 17 5.06 10.91 1.63
CA MET A 17 6.33 10.30 2.02
C MET A 17 7.35 10.24 0.87
N ALA A 18 6.92 9.98 -0.37
CA ALA A 18 7.79 10.00 -1.53
C ALA A 18 8.33 11.42 -1.82
N VAL A 19 7.49 12.45 -1.68
CA VAL A 19 7.89 13.85 -1.81
C VAL A 19 8.88 14.26 -0.71
N GLU A 20 8.64 13.87 0.53
CA GLU A 20 9.57 14.10 1.65
C GLU A 20 10.96 13.52 1.33
N ARG A 21 11.01 12.30 0.78
CA ARG A 21 12.27 11.66 0.37
C ARG A 21 12.94 12.41 -0.77
N TYR A 22 12.18 12.87 -1.77
CA TYR A 22 12.71 13.72 -2.83
C TYR A 22 13.34 15.01 -2.28
N ILE A 23 12.66 15.73 -1.38
CA ILE A 23 13.18 16.96 -0.77
C ILE A 23 14.47 16.67 0.00
N SER A 24 14.53 15.57 0.75
CA SER A 24 15.73 15.19 1.51
C SER A 24 16.97 14.92 0.63
N ILE A 25 16.77 14.43 -0.59
CA ILE A 25 17.84 14.07 -1.52
C ILE A 25 18.27 15.29 -2.34
N CYS A 26 17.30 16.03 -2.88
CA CYS A 26 17.58 17.14 -3.79
C CYS A 26 17.89 18.44 -3.05
N PHE A 27 17.40 18.61 -1.82
CA PHE A 27 17.54 19.84 -1.03
C PHE A 27 17.87 19.57 0.46
N PRO A 28 19.00 18.90 0.77
CA PRO A 28 19.33 18.49 2.13
C PRO A 28 19.45 19.67 3.12
N LEU A 29 19.95 20.84 2.68
CA LEU A 29 20.08 22.02 3.56
C LEU A 29 18.73 22.66 3.96
N HIS A 30 17.71 22.57 3.10
CA HIS A 30 16.39 23.15 3.39
C HIS A 30 15.43 22.14 4.04
N TYR A 31 15.79 20.86 4.05
CA TYR A 31 14.95 19.78 4.59
C TYR A 31 14.53 20.03 6.05
N SER A 32 15.46 20.48 6.91
CA SER A 32 15.20 20.74 8.33
C SER A 32 14.17 21.86 8.57
N GLN A 33 14.11 22.84 7.67
CA GLN A 33 13.15 23.94 7.73
C GLN A 33 11.83 23.62 7.03
N MET A 34 11.83 22.74 6.02
CA MET A 34 10.63 22.41 5.25
C MET A 34 9.81 21.27 5.86
N CYS A 35 10.45 20.19 6.31
CA CYS A 35 9.80 19.00 6.86
C CYS A 35 9.73 19.03 8.39
N THR A 36 8.95 19.98 8.91
CA THR A 36 8.70 20.09 10.36
C THR A 36 7.46 19.28 10.77
N VAL A 37 7.47 18.73 12.00
CA VAL A 37 6.34 17.98 12.58
C VAL A 37 4.98 18.67 12.40
N PRO A 38 4.79 19.97 12.73
CA PRO A 38 3.50 20.62 12.57
C PRO A 38 3.03 20.68 11.10
N ARG A 39 3.94 20.86 10.13
CA ARG A 39 3.58 20.87 8.71
C ARG A 39 3.19 19.48 8.22
N THR A 40 3.90 18.45 8.64
CA THR A 40 3.54 17.06 8.32
C THR A 40 2.18 16.69 8.90
N LEU A 41 1.89 17.08 10.15
CA LEU A 41 0.56 16.90 10.74
C LEU A 41 -0.52 17.65 9.98
N LEU A 42 -0.27 18.90 9.57
CA LEU A 42 -1.20 19.66 8.75
C LEU A 42 -1.48 18.97 7.41
N LEU A 43 -0.45 18.46 6.73
CA LEU A 43 -0.61 17.68 5.49
C LEU A 43 -1.47 16.43 5.70
N ILE A 44 -1.24 15.68 6.78
CA ILE A 44 -2.05 14.51 7.13
C ILE A 44 -3.51 14.91 7.36
N CYS A 45 -3.77 15.98 8.12
CA CYS A 45 -5.11 16.49 8.35
C CYS A 45 -5.81 16.87 7.03
N VAL A 46 -5.12 17.57 6.13
CA VAL A 46 -5.65 17.93 4.81
C VAL A 46 -6.00 16.69 3.99
N ILE A 47 -5.12 15.68 3.95
CA ILE A 47 -5.39 14.41 3.25
C ILE A 47 -6.62 13.70 3.84
N LEU A 48 -6.75 13.67 5.16
CA LEU A 48 -7.90 13.04 5.83
C LEU A 48 -9.21 13.77 5.51
N ILE A 49 -9.21 15.10 5.53
CA ILE A 49 -10.39 15.90 5.17
C ILE A 49 -10.78 15.64 3.72
N LEU A 50 -9.81 15.70 2.80
CA LEU A 50 -10.04 15.50 1.37
C LEU A 50 -10.59 14.10 1.07
N THR A 51 -10.08 13.07 1.73
CA THR A 51 -10.53 11.68 1.53
C THR A 51 -11.82 11.35 2.26
N ALA A 52 -12.21 12.14 3.27
CA ALA A 52 -13.50 12.04 3.93
C ALA A 52 -14.63 12.69 3.14
N THR A 53 -14.35 13.65 2.24
CA THR A 53 -15.37 14.34 1.46
C THR A 53 -16.26 13.39 0.63
N PRO A 54 -15.72 12.42 -0.15
CA PRO A 54 -16.55 11.52 -0.93
C PRO A 54 -17.50 10.63 -0.10
N PRO A 55 -17.07 9.88 0.93
CA PRO A 55 -17.99 9.05 1.72
C PRO A 55 -19.02 9.87 2.51
N ILE A 56 -18.66 11.08 2.96
CA ILE A 56 -19.62 11.99 3.61
C ILE A 56 -20.67 12.46 2.60
N SER A 57 -20.25 12.85 1.38
CA SER A 57 -21.19 13.22 0.32
C SER A 57 -22.14 12.08 -0.06
N ASP A 58 -21.64 10.85 -0.12
CA ASP A 58 -22.46 9.66 -0.42
C ASP A 58 -23.50 9.41 0.68
N LEU A 59 -23.10 9.54 1.94
CA LEU A 59 -23.98 9.41 3.09
C LEU A 59 -25.09 10.47 3.08
N LEU A 60 -24.73 11.74 2.82
CA LEU A 60 -25.69 12.83 2.74
C LEU A 60 -26.71 12.63 1.60
N ILE A 61 -26.24 12.26 0.40
CA ILE A 61 -27.11 11.97 -0.75
C ILE A 61 -28.09 10.84 -0.40
N THR A 62 -27.62 9.80 0.28
CA THR A 62 -28.46 8.65 0.65
C THR A 62 -29.52 9.03 1.68
N ILE A 63 -29.16 9.80 2.71
CA ILE A 63 -30.11 10.27 3.74
C ILE A 63 -31.22 11.13 3.13
N VAL A 64 -30.88 11.97 2.14
CA VAL A 64 -31.85 12.88 1.52
C VAL A 64 -32.79 12.16 0.55
N ASN A 65 -32.31 11.11 -0.14
CA ASN A 65 -33.07 10.48 -1.23
C ASN A 65 -33.78 9.18 -0.83
N GLU A 66 -33.36 8.49 0.22
CA GLU A 66 -33.94 7.20 0.63
C GLU A 66 -34.77 7.33 1.92
N PRO A 67 -35.92 6.64 2.01
CA PRO A 67 -36.77 6.67 3.19
C PRO A 67 -36.11 5.98 4.39
N LEU A 68 -36.46 6.42 5.61
CA LEU A 68 -35.95 5.86 6.88
C LEU A 68 -36.11 4.34 7.02
N SER A 69 -37.07 3.73 6.30
CA SER A 69 -37.29 2.29 6.24
C SER A 69 -36.13 1.52 5.61
N PHE A 70 -35.32 2.14 4.75
CA PHE A 70 -34.13 1.53 4.14
C PHE A 70 -33.06 1.21 5.21
N PHE A 71 -32.89 2.06 6.22
CA PHE A 71 -31.95 1.84 7.32
C PHE A 71 -32.36 0.70 8.27
N HIS A 72 -33.63 0.30 8.25
CA HIS A 72 -34.14 -0.83 9.04
C HIS A 72 -34.03 -2.19 8.30
N THR A 73 -33.65 -2.19 7.01
CA THR A 73 -33.48 -3.43 6.24
C THR A 73 -32.07 -3.99 6.34
N THR A 74 -31.95 -5.30 6.55
CA THR A 74 -30.67 -6.01 6.54
C THR A 74 -30.17 -6.19 5.11
N ILE A 75 -29.41 -5.22 4.62
CA ILE A 75 -28.70 -5.29 3.34
C ILE A 75 -27.25 -5.69 3.54
N PHE A 76 -26.69 -6.42 2.57
CA PHE A 76 -25.25 -6.67 2.53
C PHE A 76 -24.51 -5.32 2.44
N CYS A 77 -23.45 -5.17 3.26
CA CYS A 77 -22.56 -4.00 3.26
C CYS A 77 -21.71 -3.94 2.00
N ASP A 78 -22.35 -3.69 0.87
CA ASP A 78 -21.73 -3.60 -0.43
C ASP A 78 -21.95 -2.22 -1.03
N HIS A 79 -20.86 -1.55 -1.44
CA HIS A 79 -20.91 -0.20 -2.00
C HIS A 79 -21.94 -0.04 -3.14
N PRO A 80 -22.07 -0.95 -4.13
CA PRO A 80 -23.10 -0.83 -5.17
C PRO A 80 -24.52 -1.18 -4.69
N LEU A 81 -24.66 -1.90 -3.57
CA LEU A 81 -25.95 -2.27 -2.99
C LEU A 81 -26.50 -1.17 -2.06
N LEU A 82 -25.60 -0.46 -1.39
CA LEU A 82 -25.87 0.70 -0.52
C LEU A 82 -26.14 1.99 -1.32
N PHE A 83 -25.46 2.17 -2.46
CA PHE A 83 -25.59 3.37 -3.30
C PHE A 83 -26.14 2.99 -4.69
N ARG A 84 -27.46 2.78 -4.76
CA ARG A 84 -28.14 2.33 -5.98
C ARG A 84 -28.14 3.38 -7.10
N GLN A 85 -27.89 4.65 -6.77
CA GLN A 85 -27.85 5.73 -7.75
C GLN A 85 -26.56 5.72 -8.58
N ARG A 86 -26.74 5.65 -9.90
CA ARG A 86 -25.65 5.72 -10.90
C ARG A 86 -24.81 7.00 -10.78
N SER A 87 -25.39 8.10 -10.28
CA SER A 87 -24.68 9.36 -10.00
C SER A 87 -23.53 9.21 -8.99
N ILE A 88 -23.75 8.44 -7.92
CA ILE A 88 -22.74 8.19 -6.89
C ILE A 88 -21.57 7.38 -7.46
N TYR A 89 -21.85 6.41 -8.32
CA TYR A 89 -20.84 5.63 -9.03
C TYR A 89 -19.94 6.52 -9.90
N TYR A 90 -20.51 7.36 -10.76
CA TYR A 90 -19.72 8.24 -11.62
C TYR A 90 -18.92 9.27 -10.82
N LYS A 91 -19.54 9.87 -9.79
CA LYS A 91 -18.84 10.78 -8.87
C LYS A 91 -17.60 10.11 -8.27
N ASN A 92 -17.76 8.92 -7.70
CA ASN A 92 -16.66 8.21 -7.07
C ASN A 92 -15.60 7.79 -8.10
N CYS A 93 -16.00 7.37 -9.30
CA CYS A 93 -15.05 7.08 -10.39
C CYS A 93 -14.21 8.31 -10.78
N VAL A 94 -14.82 9.50 -10.82
CA VAL A 94 -14.09 10.76 -11.11
C VAL A 94 -13.12 11.09 -9.99
N PHE A 95 -13.56 11.08 -8.72
CA PHE A 95 -12.68 11.34 -7.58
C PHE A 95 -11.53 10.34 -7.50
N ASP A 96 -11.81 9.05 -7.63
CA ASP A 96 -10.83 7.98 -7.59
C ASP A 96 -9.83 8.12 -8.76
N GLY A 97 -10.30 8.50 -9.96
CA GLY A 97 -9.44 8.79 -11.12
C GLY A 97 -8.55 10.03 -10.93
N VAL A 98 -9.08 11.10 -10.33
CA VAL A 98 -8.31 12.32 -10.01
C VAL A 98 -7.23 12.02 -8.98
N TYR A 99 -7.57 11.34 -7.87
CA TYR A 99 -6.59 10.95 -6.86
C TYR A 99 -5.49 10.06 -7.45
N LEU A 100 -5.87 9.08 -8.27
CA LEU A 100 -4.93 8.21 -8.96
C LEU A 100 -4.01 9.01 -9.89
N SER A 101 -4.54 9.95 -10.67
CA SER A 101 -3.72 10.76 -11.58
C SER A 101 -2.75 11.65 -10.81
N CYS A 102 -3.21 12.34 -9.78
CA CYS A 102 -2.36 13.22 -8.95
C CYS A 102 -1.23 12.45 -8.27
N VAL A 103 -1.54 11.30 -7.67
CA VAL A 103 -0.54 10.47 -6.98
C VAL A 103 0.46 9.88 -7.98
N ALA A 104 0.00 9.37 -9.13
CA ALA A 104 0.88 8.81 -10.15
C ALA A 104 1.84 9.86 -10.72
N LEU A 105 1.35 11.06 -11.04
CA LEU A 105 2.18 12.17 -11.53
C LEU A 105 3.21 12.60 -10.49
N THR A 106 2.81 12.70 -9.22
CA THR A 106 3.71 13.06 -8.11
C THR A 106 4.85 12.05 -7.98
N LEU A 107 4.56 10.75 -8.10
CA LEU A 107 5.58 9.72 -8.07
C LEU A 107 6.50 9.75 -9.28
N LEU A 108 5.94 9.85 -10.48
CA LEU A 108 6.73 9.90 -11.70
C LEU A 108 7.70 11.09 -11.65
N TYR A 109 7.19 12.25 -11.23
CA TYR A 109 7.99 13.45 -11.05
C TYR A 109 9.10 13.26 -10.02
N THR A 110 8.78 12.80 -8.80
CA THR A 110 9.78 12.60 -7.74
C THR A 110 10.83 11.57 -8.15
N TYR A 111 10.43 10.48 -8.80
CA TYR A 111 11.34 9.44 -9.29
C TYR A 111 12.29 9.97 -10.37
N CYS A 112 11.76 10.63 -11.40
CA CYS A 112 12.57 11.22 -12.46
C CYS A 112 13.59 12.22 -11.91
N ARG A 113 13.17 13.09 -10.98
CA ARG A 113 14.06 14.07 -10.35
C ARG A 113 15.16 13.41 -9.52
N ILE A 114 14.82 12.41 -8.71
CA ILE A 114 15.82 11.64 -7.94
C ILE A 114 16.82 10.96 -8.89
N MET A 115 16.37 10.40 -10.00
CA MET A 115 17.23 9.75 -10.99
C MET A 115 18.18 10.74 -11.67
N LEU A 116 17.70 11.93 -12.02
CA LEU A 116 18.54 12.98 -12.60
C LEU A 116 19.59 13.49 -11.59
N THR A 117 19.19 13.74 -10.34
CA THR A 117 20.12 14.14 -9.27
C THR A 117 21.14 13.04 -8.98
N ALA A 118 20.72 11.78 -8.99
CA ALA A 118 21.58 10.61 -8.84
C ALA A 118 22.67 10.54 -9.92
N GLN A 119 22.28 10.75 -11.18
CA GLN A 119 23.19 10.75 -12.32
C GLN A 119 24.19 11.90 -12.25
N ALA A 120 23.73 13.10 -11.87
CA ALA A 120 24.58 14.28 -11.75
C ALA A 120 25.61 14.20 -10.60
N ALA A 121 25.31 13.46 -9.53
CA ALA A 121 26.14 13.46 -8.33
C ALA A 121 27.40 12.58 -8.41
N SER A 122 27.45 11.58 -9.31
CA SER A 122 28.51 10.57 -9.63
C SER A 122 29.37 9.93 -8.51
N THR A 123 29.36 10.43 -7.28
CA THR A 123 30.29 10.12 -6.17
C THR A 123 29.60 9.45 -4.98
N GLY A 124 28.27 9.28 -5.03
CA GLY A 124 27.44 8.78 -3.91
C GLY A 124 26.58 7.54 -4.21
N LEU A 125 27.03 6.64 -5.10
CA LEU A 125 26.23 5.52 -5.63
C LEU A 125 25.54 4.66 -4.55
N ALA A 126 26.16 4.43 -3.39
CA ALA A 126 25.58 3.57 -2.35
C ALA A 126 24.39 4.21 -1.61
N SER A 127 24.51 5.50 -1.22
CA SER A 127 23.43 6.26 -0.57
C SER A 127 22.24 6.45 -1.52
N VAL A 128 22.56 6.81 -2.76
CA VAL A 128 21.60 7.04 -3.84
C VAL A 128 20.89 5.74 -4.25
N ASN A 129 21.60 4.61 -4.37
CA ASN A 129 20.98 3.31 -4.65
C ASN A 129 20.06 2.85 -3.51
N ARG A 130 20.43 3.11 -2.25
CA ARG A 130 19.58 2.78 -1.10
C ARG A 130 18.30 3.63 -1.10
N ALA A 131 18.41 4.92 -1.40
CA ALA A 131 17.26 5.81 -1.58
C ALA A 131 16.37 5.35 -2.75
N ARG A 132 16.95 5.02 -3.90
CA ARG A 132 16.24 4.48 -5.08
C ARG A 132 15.47 3.20 -4.76
N ASN A 133 16.09 2.26 -4.05
CA ASN A 133 15.45 0.99 -3.71
C ASN A 133 14.24 1.21 -2.78
N THR A 134 14.34 2.18 -1.86
CA THR A 134 13.22 2.54 -0.99
C THR A 134 12.08 3.23 -1.74
N VAL A 135 12.40 4.13 -2.69
CA VAL A 135 11.38 4.77 -3.55
C VAL A 135 10.71 3.74 -4.46
N MET A 136 11.45 2.77 -4.99
CA MET A 136 10.90 1.68 -5.80
C MET A 136 9.98 0.76 -4.98
N LEU A 137 10.37 0.39 -3.75
CA LEU A 137 9.53 -0.38 -2.83
C LEU A 137 8.24 0.37 -2.48
N HIS A 138 8.33 1.67 -2.19
CA HIS A 138 7.16 2.53 -2.01
C HIS A 138 6.33 2.65 -3.28
N GLY A 139 6.96 2.68 -4.46
CA GLY A 139 6.31 2.70 -5.76
C GLY A 139 5.52 1.43 -6.07
N VAL A 140 6.06 0.25 -5.77
CA VAL A 140 5.35 -1.04 -5.90
C VAL A 140 4.16 -1.10 -4.95
N GLN A 141 4.37 -0.74 -3.68
CA GLN A 141 3.27 -0.71 -2.73
C GLN A 141 2.19 0.31 -3.14
N LEU A 142 2.60 1.45 -3.71
CA LEU A 142 1.67 2.44 -4.18
C LEU A 142 0.93 1.98 -5.44
N LEU A 143 1.57 1.28 -6.38
CA LEU A 143 0.90 0.63 -7.52
C LEU A 143 -0.18 -0.35 -7.05
N LEU A 144 0.14 -1.16 -6.03
CA LEU A 144 -0.80 -2.08 -5.41
C LEU A 144 -1.95 -1.35 -4.68
N CYS A 145 -1.68 -0.23 -4.00
CA CYS A 145 -2.72 0.60 -3.41
C CYS A 145 -3.56 1.35 -4.46
N MET A 146 -2.98 1.67 -5.62
CA MET A 146 -3.65 2.40 -6.71
C MET A 146 -4.59 1.48 -7.49
N LEU A 147 -4.29 0.18 -7.53
CA LEU A 147 -5.26 -0.84 -7.97
C LEU A 147 -6.57 -0.73 -7.18
N ALA A 148 -6.56 -0.33 -5.89
CA ALA A 148 -7.78 -0.19 -5.09
C ALA A 148 -8.78 0.84 -5.62
N PHE A 149 -8.31 1.85 -6.37
CA PHE A 149 -9.18 2.81 -7.05
C PHE A 149 -9.80 2.25 -8.33
N VAL A 150 -9.13 1.31 -8.98
CA VAL A 150 -9.56 0.69 -10.24
C VAL A 150 -10.42 -0.55 -10.00
N VAL A 151 -10.23 -1.22 -8.85
CA VAL A 151 -10.95 -2.44 -8.47
C VAL A 151 -12.47 -2.34 -8.57
N PRO A 152 -13.16 -1.28 -8.06
CA PRO A 152 -14.61 -1.23 -8.12
C PRO A 152 -15.15 -1.33 -9.55
N SER A 153 -14.51 -0.62 -10.48
CA SER A 153 -14.85 -0.62 -11.91
C SER A 153 -14.47 -1.93 -12.59
N LEU A 154 -13.26 -2.44 -12.30
CA LEU A 154 -12.75 -3.68 -12.88
C LEU A 154 -13.54 -4.90 -12.41
N GLN A 155 -13.88 -4.94 -11.12
CA GLN A 155 -14.70 -5.98 -10.52
C GLN A 155 -16.12 -5.95 -11.08
N ALA A 156 -16.72 -4.76 -11.27
CA ALA A 156 -18.04 -4.65 -11.92
C ALA A 156 -18.01 -5.20 -13.36
N ALA A 157 -16.98 -4.88 -14.14
CA ALA A 157 -16.81 -5.39 -15.50
C ALA A 157 -16.59 -6.92 -15.52
N LEU A 158 -15.77 -7.45 -14.61
CA LEU A 158 -15.51 -8.89 -14.50
C LEU A 158 -16.73 -9.68 -14.04
N ILE A 159 -17.52 -9.16 -13.10
CA ILE A 159 -18.77 -9.77 -12.65
C ILE A 159 -19.80 -9.78 -13.79
N SER A 160 -19.86 -8.70 -14.59
CA SER A 160 -20.69 -8.63 -15.79
C SER A 160 -20.32 -9.71 -16.81
N LEU A 161 -19.03 -9.95 -17.02
CA LEU A 161 -18.54 -10.93 -18.00
C LEU A 161 -18.64 -12.38 -17.47
N PHE A 162 -18.45 -12.59 -16.17
CA PHE A 162 -18.40 -13.89 -15.51
C PHE A 162 -19.30 -13.94 -14.26
N PRO A 163 -20.63 -13.88 -14.42
CA PRO A 163 -21.55 -13.77 -13.28
C PRO A 163 -21.51 -14.98 -12.34
N ARG A 164 -21.20 -16.17 -12.87
CA ARG A 164 -21.08 -17.42 -12.09
C ARG A 164 -19.92 -17.39 -11.08
N PHE A 165 -18.90 -16.57 -11.30
CA PHE A 165 -17.71 -16.46 -10.45
C PHE A 165 -17.69 -15.18 -9.62
N SER A 166 -18.83 -14.51 -9.46
CA SER A 166 -18.92 -13.21 -8.79
C SER A 166 -18.33 -13.19 -7.37
N LEU A 167 -18.56 -14.24 -6.58
CA LEU A 167 -18.00 -14.38 -5.23
C LEU A 167 -16.48 -14.58 -5.25
N GLU A 168 -15.98 -15.45 -6.11
CA GLU A 168 -14.54 -15.74 -6.24
C GLU A 168 -13.76 -14.50 -6.68
N ILE A 169 -14.27 -13.80 -7.70
CA ILE A 169 -13.70 -12.55 -8.20
C ILE A 169 -13.58 -11.53 -7.05
N ARG A 170 -14.67 -11.34 -6.29
CA ARG A 170 -14.72 -10.40 -5.18
C ARG A 170 -13.77 -10.78 -4.05
N TYR A 171 -13.65 -12.07 -3.75
CA TYR A 171 -12.74 -12.59 -2.73
C TYR A 171 -11.26 -12.39 -3.13
N ILE A 172 -10.91 -12.68 -4.38
CA ILE A 172 -9.54 -12.48 -4.90
C ILE A 172 -9.17 -11.00 -4.87
N PHE A 173 -10.05 -10.10 -5.35
CA PHE A 173 -9.79 -8.66 -5.28
C PHE A 173 -9.67 -8.16 -3.84
N PHE A 174 -10.49 -8.66 -2.93
CA PHE A 174 -10.37 -8.36 -1.51
C PHE A 174 -8.97 -8.72 -0.97
N LEU A 175 -8.49 -9.93 -1.24
CA LEU A 175 -7.17 -10.38 -0.82
C LEU A 175 -6.04 -9.55 -1.46
N VAL A 176 -6.03 -9.44 -2.79
CA VAL A 176 -4.90 -8.86 -3.51
C VAL A 176 -4.78 -7.36 -3.27
N VAL A 177 -5.90 -6.65 -3.10
CA VAL A 177 -5.91 -5.19 -3.15
C VAL A 177 -6.19 -4.54 -1.80
N TYR A 178 -6.80 -5.25 -0.85
CA TYR A 178 -7.04 -4.70 0.50
C TYR A 178 -6.15 -5.35 1.56
N ILE A 179 -5.90 -6.66 1.47
CA ILE A 179 -5.10 -7.40 2.46
C ILE A 179 -3.62 -7.24 2.15
N ILE A 180 -3.14 -7.73 0.99
CA ILE A 180 -1.71 -7.76 0.65
C ILE A 180 -1.03 -6.38 0.82
N PRO A 181 -1.58 -5.26 0.32
CA PRO A 181 -0.89 -3.97 0.40
C PRO A 181 -0.74 -3.48 1.84
N ARG A 182 -1.65 -3.85 2.75
CA ARG A 182 -1.53 -3.51 4.19
C ARG A 182 -0.43 -4.30 4.87
N PHE A 183 -0.20 -5.56 4.46
CA PHE A 183 0.91 -6.37 4.96
C PHE A 183 2.26 -5.95 4.37
N MET A 184 2.27 -5.34 3.19
CA MET A 184 3.50 -4.82 2.58
C MET A 184 4.10 -3.67 3.41
N SER A 185 3.29 -2.81 4.06
CA SER A 185 3.81 -1.73 4.93
C SER A 185 4.81 -2.25 5.99
N PRO A 186 4.42 -3.13 6.93
CA PRO A 186 5.33 -3.62 7.97
C PRO A 186 6.48 -4.45 7.39
N VAL A 187 6.29 -5.14 6.27
CA VAL A 187 7.36 -5.85 5.57
C VAL A 187 8.42 -4.88 5.06
N ILE A 188 8.02 -3.83 4.34
CA ILE A 188 8.94 -2.83 3.79
C ILE A 188 9.69 -2.10 4.91
N TYR A 189 8.98 -1.66 5.95
CA TYR A 189 9.61 -0.95 7.07
C TYR A 189 10.47 -1.89 7.94
N GLY A 190 10.04 -3.13 8.16
CA GLY A 190 10.77 -4.14 8.92
C GLY A 190 12.05 -4.60 8.22
N PHE A 191 12.02 -4.90 6.92
CA PHE A 191 13.23 -5.29 6.16
C PHE A 191 14.22 -4.14 5.95
N ARG A 192 13.75 -2.90 6.04
CA ARG A 192 14.60 -1.70 5.99
C ARG A 192 15.40 -1.53 7.29
N ASP A 193 14.90 -2.01 8.42
CA ASP A 193 15.60 -1.96 9.69
C ASP A 193 16.77 -2.98 9.73
N GLU A 194 17.99 -2.49 9.97
CA GLU A 194 19.19 -3.33 9.97
C GLU A 194 19.26 -4.30 11.15
N GLN A 195 18.69 -3.94 12.30
CA GLN A 195 18.61 -4.84 13.44
C GLN A 195 17.62 -5.95 13.14
N PHE A 196 16.42 -5.61 12.66
CA PHE A 196 15.40 -6.60 12.30
C PHE A 196 15.93 -7.56 11.23
N ARG A 197 16.61 -7.05 10.20
CA ARG A 197 17.25 -7.88 9.16
C ARG A 197 18.31 -8.82 9.75
N LYS A 198 19.18 -8.34 10.65
CA LYS A 198 20.19 -9.18 11.32
C LYS A 198 19.55 -10.28 12.17
N TYR A 199 18.50 -9.98 12.93
CA TYR A 199 17.79 -10.97 13.73
C TYR A 199 17.05 -12.00 12.87
N TRP A 200 16.37 -11.56 11.81
CA TRP A 200 15.67 -12.43 10.87
C TRP A 200 16.63 -13.40 10.16
N THR A 201 17.75 -12.89 9.62
CA THR A 201 18.77 -13.72 8.97
C THR A 201 19.40 -14.70 9.95
N ARG A 202 19.68 -14.29 11.20
CA ARG A 202 20.16 -15.20 12.26
C ARG A 202 19.15 -16.29 12.59
N TYR A 203 17.86 -15.94 12.71
CA TYR A 203 16.81 -16.91 13.00
C TYR A 203 16.66 -17.96 11.88
N LEU A 204 16.69 -17.52 10.62
CA LEU A 204 16.66 -18.40 9.45
C LEU A 204 17.92 -19.27 9.33
N ALA A 205 19.11 -18.69 9.57
CA ALA A 205 20.38 -19.43 9.57
C ALA A 205 20.43 -20.49 10.69
N CYS A 206 19.96 -20.16 11.90
CA CYS A 206 19.85 -21.12 13.00
C CYS A 206 18.80 -22.22 12.72
N ARG A 207 17.73 -21.92 11.97
CA ARG A 207 16.79 -22.94 11.47
C ARG A 207 17.43 -23.84 10.42
N SER A 208 18.22 -23.27 9.51
CA SER A 208 18.95 -24.03 8.49
C SER A 208 19.99 -24.97 9.12
N GLN A 209 20.65 -24.55 10.21
CA GLN A 209 21.60 -25.39 10.95
C GLN A 209 20.93 -26.51 11.74
N ARG A 210 19.70 -26.31 12.25
CA ARG A 210 18.92 -27.39 12.90
C ARG A 210 18.45 -28.49 11.92
N ILE A 211 18.46 -28.22 10.61
CA ILE A 211 18.08 -29.19 9.56
C ILE A 211 19.31 -29.95 9.02
N ILE A 212 20.54 -29.56 9.41
CA ILE A 212 21.75 -30.30 9.05
C ILE A 212 21.91 -31.53 9.95
N ARG A 213 21.26 -32.62 9.51
CA ARG A 213 21.72 -34.01 9.51
C ARG A 213 22.40 -34.49 10.82
N VAL A 214 21.62 -35.04 11.75
CA VAL A 214 22.10 -36.10 12.64
C VAL A 214 22.36 -37.32 11.75
N ARG A 215 23.60 -37.48 11.28
CA ARG A 215 24.03 -38.70 10.59
C ARG A 215 24.27 -39.74 11.70
N PRO A 216 23.56 -40.87 11.74
CA PRO A 216 23.85 -41.89 12.74
C PRO A 216 25.26 -42.41 12.46
N VAL A 217 26.14 -42.28 13.45
CA VAL A 217 27.48 -42.88 13.41
C VAL A 217 27.28 -44.38 13.54
N LEU A 218 27.47 -45.11 12.44
CA LEU A 218 27.59 -46.56 12.44
C LEU A 218 28.87 -46.92 13.20
N LEU A 219 28.71 -47.46 14.42
CA LEU A 219 29.79 -48.07 15.19
C LEU A 219 30.37 -49.25 14.40
N LYS A 220 31.58 -49.08 13.87
CA LYS A 220 32.36 -50.17 13.29
C LYS A 220 33.03 -50.91 14.44
N GLY A 221 32.42 -52.02 14.87
CA GLY A 221 33.03 -52.95 15.83
C GLY A 221 34.25 -53.62 15.21
N ASN A 222 35.44 -53.28 15.69
CA ASN A 222 36.63 -54.08 15.49
C ASN A 222 36.74 -55.04 16.68
N LEU A 223 36.34 -56.29 16.47
CA LEU A 223 36.73 -57.43 17.29
C LEU A 223 38.16 -57.82 16.90
N SER A 224 39.07 -57.78 17.87
CA SER A 224 40.33 -58.51 17.85
C SER A 224 40.67 -58.92 19.28
N SER A 225 40.46 -60.19 19.62
CA SER A 225 41.43 -60.96 20.41
C SER A 225 41.08 -62.45 20.36
N ASN A 226 42.15 -63.22 20.10
CA ASN A 226 42.33 -64.67 20.23
C ASN A 226 41.98 -65.52 19.00
#